data_AF-A0A238USP5-F1
#
_entry.id   AF-A0A238USP5-F1
#
_cell.length_a   1.000
_cell.length_b   1.000
_cell.length_c   1.000
_cell.angle_alpha   90.00
_cell.angle_beta   90.00
_cell.angle_gamma   90.00
#
_symmetry.space_group_name_H-M   'P 1'
#
loop_
_entity.id
_entity.type
_entity.pdbx_description
1 polymer ?
#
loop_
_entity_poly.entity_id
_entity_poly.type
_entity_poly.pdbx_seq_one_letter_code
_entity_poly.pdbx_strand_id
1 'polypeptide(L)'
;MEPVEPEGIRPVVASALAAMWPVPYNEARLTWREVRLADVRSIVHVARRQRLDSAEELLQLYRGAQTAPYVPVRLVGQGERSFLVPPVAEEHGTHLVLIDGVHRLLAAHRAGIRHVRLFVVSGELPTPPGDVCALGDIGLSSEHRPPEMMFRNLRPEVFRRVGDAGGLEAAVRRELRRRPGEGT
;
A
#
# COMPACT_ATOMS: atom_id res chain seq x y z
N MET A 1 13.98 -0.43 -14.17
CA MET A 1 13.55 -0.69 -12.78
C MET A 1 14.50 -1.72 -12.21
N GLU A 2 15.05 -1.49 -11.04
CA GLU A 2 15.97 -2.42 -10.38
C GLU A 2 15.27 -3.03 -9.16
N PRO A 3 15.01 -4.34 -9.13
CA PRO A 3 14.43 -5.00 -7.96
C PRO A 3 15.27 -4.81 -6.71
N VAL A 4 14.61 -4.58 -5.58
CA VAL A 4 15.24 -4.50 -4.27
C VAL A 4 14.72 -5.65 -3.42
N GLU A 5 15.62 -6.32 -2.71
CA GLU A 5 15.25 -7.40 -1.81
C GLU A 5 14.27 -6.88 -0.73
N PRO A 6 13.12 -7.54 -0.51
CA PRO A 6 12.12 -7.10 0.47
C PRO A 6 12.69 -6.95 1.88
N GLU A 7 13.62 -7.81 2.26
CA GLU A 7 14.29 -7.76 3.57
C GLU A 7 15.15 -6.52 3.74
N GLY A 8 15.71 -5.97 2.65
CA GLY A 8 16.49 -4.73 2.68
C GLY A 8 15.64 -3.50 2.96
N ILE A 9 14.39 -3.47 2.50
CA ILE A 9 13.48 -2.32 2.73
C ILE A 9 12.58 -2.51 3.96
N ARG A 10 12.35 -3.73 4.42
CA ARG A 10 11.44 -4.03 5.53
C ARG A 10 11.68 -3.13 6.77
N PRO A 11 12.91 -2.87 7.24
CA PRO A 11 13.14 -1.98 8.38
C PRO A 11 12.68 -0.54 8.14
N VAL A 12 12.82 -0.04 6.91
CA VAL A 12 12.41 1.31 6.52
C VAL A 12 10.88 1.41 6.49
N VAL A 13 10.19 0.40 5.94
CA VAL A 13 8.72 0.35 5.95
C VAL A 13 8.18 0.24 7.38
N ALA A 14 8.80 -0.60 8.21
CA ALA A 14 8.43 -0.72 9.63
C ALA A 14 8.62 0.61 10.38
N SER A 15 9.77 1.29 10.20
CA SER A 15 10.04 2.61 10.78
C SER A 15 9.02 3.65 10.32
N ALA A 16 8.66 3.65 9.04
CA ALA A 16 7.66 4.57 8.49
C ALA A 16 6.26 4.33 9.07
N LEU A 17 5.85 3.07 9.23
CA LEU A 17 4.59 2.70 9.87
C LEU A 17 4.57 3.16 11.34
N ALA A 18 5.62 2.84 12.11
CA ALA A 18 5.79 3.29 13.49
C ALA A 18 5.75 4.82 13.62
N ALA A 19 6.37 5.56 12.71
CA ALA A 19 6.34 7.02 12.70
C ALA A 19 4.95 7.59 12.37
N MET A 20 4.16 6.88 11.55
CA MET A 20 2.79 7.27 11.23
C MET A 20 1.82 7.01 12.38
N TRP A 21 2.01 5.91 13.12
CA TRP A 21 1.20 5.58 14.28
C TRP A 21 1.97 4.67 15.26
N PRO A 22 2.67 5.26 16.26
CA PRO A 22 3.58 4.50 17.13
C PRO A 22 2.90 3.33 17.85
N VAL A 23 1.70 3.55 18.40
CA VAL A 23 0.84 2.50 18.93
C VAL A 23 -0.33 2.42 17.97
N PRO A 24 -0.48 1.35 17.15
CA PRO A 24 -0.11 -0.05 17.39
C PRO A 24 1.21 -0.53 16.76
N TYR A 25 1.84 0.22 15.86
CA TYR A 25 2.80 -0.38 14.92
C TYR A 25 4.19 -0.66 15.48
N ASN A 26 4.56 -0.09 16.63
CA ASN A 26 5.85 -0.39 17.29
C ASN A 26 5.98 -1.87 17.68
N GLU A 27 4.87 -2.50 18.02
CA GLU A 27 4.83 -3.91 18.46
C GLU A 27 4.38 -4.85 17.33
N ALA A 28 3.99 -4.28 16.18
CA ALA A 28 3.48 -5.05 15.07
C ALA A 28 4.62 -5.74 14.31
N ARG A 29 4.36 -6.97 13.89
CA ARG A 29 5.26 -7.75 13.05
C ARG A 29 4.96 -7.48 11.58
N LEU A 30 5.98 -7.05 10.83
CA LEU A 30 5.92 -6.86 9.38
C LEU A 30 6.52 -8.07 8.65
N THR A 31 5.78 -8.68 7.72
CA THR A 31 6.25 -9.83 6.93
C THR A 31 6.03 -9.62 5.44
N TRP A 32 6.91 -10.16 4.61
CA TRP A 32 6.72 -10.21 3.17
C TRP A 32 6.01 -11.51 2.79
N ARG A 33 4.79 -11.43 2.25
CA ARG A 33 3.94 -12.60 1.99
C ARG A 33 3.34 -12.57 0.61
N GLU A 34 3.26 -13.75 -0.01
CA GLU A 34 2.38 -13.96 -1.16
C GLU A 34 0.95 -14.20 -0.67
N VAL A 35 0.00 -13.51 -1.28
CA VAL A 35 -1.40 -13.50 -0.83
C VAL A 35 -2.33 -13.61 -2.04
N ARG A 36 -3.50 -14.23 -1.84
CA ARG A 36 -4.55 -14.24 -2.87
C ARG A 36 -5.25 -12.88 -2.85
N LEU A 37 -5.42 -12.27 -4.01
CA LEU A 37 -6.15 -11.00 -4.11
C LEU A 37 -7.62 -11.12 -3.67
N ALA A 38 -8.20 -12.31 -3.76
CA ALA A 38 -9.53 -12.61 -3.25
C ALA A 38 -9.66 -12.51 -1.71
N ASP A 39 -8.56 -12.57 -0.97
CA ASP A 39 -8.54 -12.44 0.51
C ASP A 39 -8.27 -11.00 0.96
N VAL A 40 -7.87 -10.13 0.02
CA VAL A 40 -7.57 -8.73 0.29
C VAL A 40 -8.86 -7.91 0.30
N ARG A 41 -8.95 -7.00 1.26
CA ARG A 41 -10.06 -6.08 1.48
C ARG A 41 -9.56 -4.64 1.53
N SER A 42 -10.46 -3.69 1.33
CA SER A 42 -10.17 -2.27 1.50
C SER A 42 -11.30 -1.58 2.25
N ILE A 43 -10.95 -0.57 3.05
CA ILE A 43 -11.93 0.38 3.58
C ILE A 43 -12.41 1.38 2.50
N VAL A 44 -11.70 1.48 1.37
CA VAL A 44 -12.05 2.37 0.26
C VAL A 44 -13.09 1.68 -0.61
N HIS A 45 -14.31 2.23 -0.65
CA HIS A 45 -15.41 1.75 -1.49
C HIS A 45 -15.46 2.43 -2.86
N VAL A 46 -14.82 3.60 -3.00
CA VAL A 46 -14.73 4.32 -4.28
C VAL A 46 -13.31 4.79 -4.53
N ALA A 47 -12.69 4.27 -5.59
CA ALA A 47 -11.36 4.66 -6.04
C ALA A 47 -11.43 5.69 -7.18
N ARG A 48 -10.46 6.62 -7.20
CA ARG A 48 -10.31 7.57 -8.31
C ARG A 48 -9.81 6.89 -9.57
N ARG A 49 -10.48 7.12 -10.70
CA ARG A 49 -10.13 6.57 -12.01
C ARG A 49 -8.72 6.94 -12.44
N GLN A 50 -8.36 8.23 -12.39
CA GLN A 50 -7.01 8.69 -12.75
C GLN A 50 -5.88 7.95 -11.99
N ARG A 51 -6.08 7.67 -10.70
CA ARG A 51 -5.08 6.95 -9.88
C ARG A 51 -5.02 5.46 -10.24
N LEU A 52 -6.15 4.88 -10.64
CA LEU A 52 -6.18 3.52 -11.18
C LEU A 52 -5.47 3.46 -12.53
N ASP A 53 -5.71 4.40 -13.43
CA ASP A 53 -5.07 4.46 -14.75
C ASP A 53 -3.54 4.52 -14.59
N SER A 54 -3.01 5.38 -13.69
CA SER A 54 -1.57 5.41 -13.38
C SER A 54 -1.05 4.09 -12.77
N ALA A 55 -1.87 3.38 -12.01
CA ALA A 55 -1.50 2.09 -11.42
C ALA A 55 -1.49 0.95 -12.46
N GLU A 56 -2.37 1.03 -13.47
CA GLU A 56 -2.40 0.15 -14.64
C GLU A 56 -1.19 0.40 -15.55
N GLU A 57 -0.82 1.66 -15.79
CA GLU A 57 0.42 2.02 -16.49
C GLU A 57 1.66 1.49 -15.76
N LEU A 58 1.74 1.69 -14.45
CA LEU A 58 2.82 1.15 -13.63
C LEU A 58 2.91 -0.37 -13.74
N LEU A 59 1.77 -1.07 -13.75
CA LEU A 59 1.74 -2.52 -13.94
C LEU A 59 2.34 -2.94 -15.28
N GLN A 60 2.09 -2.19 -16.35
CA GLN A 60 2.72 -2.46 -17.65
C GLN A 60 4.24 -2.27 -17.60
N LEU A 61 4.75 -1.29 -16.84
CA LEU A 61 6.19 -1.12 -16.65
C LEU A 61 6.81 -2.35 -15.94
N TYR A 62 6.17 -2.88 -14.91
CA TYR A 62 6.61 -4.13 -14.26
C TYR A 62 6.65 -5.31 -15.26
N ARG A 63 5.59 -5.46 -16.07
CA ARG A 63 5.50 -6.51 -17.09
C ARG A 63 6.58 -6.38 -18.16
N GLY A 64 6.79 -5.16 -18.68
CA GLY A 64 7.83 -4.87 -19.66
C GLY A 64 9.24 -5.12 -19.13
N ALA A 65 9.46 -4.90 -17.84
CA ALA A 65 10.71 -5.22 -17.15
C ALA A 65 10.83 -6.70 -16.74
N GLN A 66 9.83 -7.54 -17.04
CA GLN A 66 9.76 -8.94 -16.61
C GLN A 66 9.89 -9.13 -15.09
N THR A 67 9.43 -8.14 -14.32
CA THR A 67 9.48 -8.13 -12.86
C THR A 67 8.10 -8.45 -12.30
N ALA A 68 8.06 -9.22 -11.19
CA ALA A 68 6.80 -9.49 -10.51
C ALA A 68 6.09 -8.19 -10.09
N PRO A 69 4.76 -8.08 -10.27
CA PRO A 69 4.03 -6.85 -9.98
C PRO A 69 4.22 -6.34 -8.55
N TYR A 70 4.60 -5.06 -8.44
CA TYR A 70 4.70 -4.31 -7.19
C TYR A 70 5.65 -4.87 -6.13
N VAL A 71 6.62 -5.71 -6.53
CA VAL A 71 7.80 -5.96 -5.69
C VAL A 71 8.54 -4.64 -5.45
N PRO A 72 9.33 -4.54 -4.37
CA PRO A 72 10.09 -3.33 -4.14
C PRO A 72 11.08 -3.10 -5.28
N VAL A 73 11.10 -1.88 -5.83
CA VAL A 73 12.02 -1.51 -6.91
C VAL A 73 12.58 -0.11 -6.69
N ARG A 74 13.82 0.06 -7.15
CA ARG A 74 14.44 1.35 -7.35
C ARG A 74 14.20 1.83 -8.78
N LEU A 75 13.79 3.08 -8.90
CA LEU A 75 13.73 3.80 -10.16
C LEU A 75 15.01 4.63 -10.29
N VAL A 76 15.76 4.39 -11.36
CA VAL A 76 16.99 5.12 -11.68
C VAL A 76 16.66 6.11 -12.79
N GLY A 77 16.60 7.40 -12.48
CA GLY A 77 16.34 8.46 -13.45
C GLY A 77 16.83 9.84 -12.98
N GLN A 78 17.39 10.63 -13.90
CA GLN A 78 17.79 12.05 -13.77
C GLN A 78 18.34 12.52 -12.39
N GLY A 79 19.16 11.69 -11.73
CA GLY A 79 19.81 12.07 -10.48
C GLY A 79 18.97 11.89 -9.20
N GLU A 80 17.69 11.54 -9.29
CA GLU A 80 16.87 11.18 -8.13
C GLU A 80 16.64 9.67 -8.06
N ARG A 81 17.07 9.07 -6.95
CA ARG A 81 16.71 7.69 -6.61
C ARG A 81 15.32 7.71 -5.99
N SER A 82 14.30 7.33 -6.74
CA SER A 82 12.97 7.11 -6.18
C SER A 82 12.71 5.63 -5.94
N PHE A 83 11.95 5.34 -4.90
CA PHE A 83 11.67 3.99 -4.43
C PHE A 83 10.17 3.75 -4.46
N LEU A 84 9.74 2.66 -5.07
CA LEU A 84 8.34 2.25 -5.07
C LEU A 84 8.10 1.29 -3.90
N VAL A 85 7.41 1.79 -2.88
CA VAL A 85 7.03 1.01 -1.69
C VAL A 85 5.98 -0.02 -2.10
N PRO A 86 6.15 -1.32 -1.82
CA PRO A 86 5.10 -2.31 -2.09
C PRO A 86 3.77 -1.98 -1.41
N PRO A 87 2.64 -2.56 -1.85
CA PRO A 87 1.40 -2.50 -1.11
C PRO A 87 1.57 -3.03 0.32
N VAL A 88 0.78 -2.50 1.24
CA VAL A 88 0.83 -2.90 2.65
C VAL A 88 -0.60 -3.15 3.15
N ALA A 89 -0.76 -4.25 3.88
CA ALA A 89 -2.03 -4.66 4.48
C ALA A 89 -1.85 -5.04 5.96
N GLU A 90 -2.91 -4.88 6.72
CA GLU A 90 -3.05 -5.40 8.09
C GLU A 90 -3.77 -6.75 8.08
N GLU A 91 -3.34 -7.68 8.93
CA GLU A 91 -4.00 -8.96 9.15
C GLU A 91 -5.12 -8.83 10.18
N HIS A 92 -6.36 -9.10 9.76
CA HIS A 92 -7.58 -9.02 10.58
C HIS A 92 -8.35 -10.33 10.44
N GLY A 93 -8.06 -11.30 11.31
CA GLY A 93 -8.67 -12.63 11.25
C GLY A 93 -8.35 -13.34 9.94
N THR A 94 -9.38 -13.64 9.13
CA THR A 94 -9.24 -14.29 7.81
C THR A 94 -9.02 -13.32 6.66
N HIS A 95 -8.92 -12.01 6.93
CA HIS A 95 -8.84 -10.98 5.91
C HIS A 95 -7.56 -10.16 6.01
N LEU A 96 -7.11 -9.64 4.87
CA LEU A 96 -6.02 -8.67 4.78
C LEU A 96 -6.58 -7.32 4.38
N VAL A 97 -6.55 -6.32 5.26
CA VAL A 97 -7.13 -5.01 5.02
C VAL A 97 -6.04 -4.05 4.55
N LEU A 98 -6.19 -3.48 3.35
CA LEU A 98 -5.20 -2.56 2.80
C LEU A 98 -5.12 -1.26 3.58
N ILE A 99 -3.88 -0.88 3.89
CA ILE A 99 -3.54 0.44 4.43
C ILE A 99 -2.85 1.32 3.37
N ASP A 100 -2.17 0.71 2.40
CA ASP A 100 -1.58 1.38 1.24
C ASP A 100 -1.67 0.51 -0.02
N GLY A 101 -1.78 1.15 -1.19
CA GLY A 101 -1.68 0.46 -2.48
C GLY A 101 -3.01 -0.02 -3.07
N VAL A 102 -4.15 0.54 -2.66
CA VAL A 102 -5.48 0.16 -3.16
C VAL A 102 -5.59 0.20 -4.68
N HIS A 103 -5.14 1.27 -5.34
CA HIS A 103 -5.19 1.39 -6.80
C HIS A 103 -4.32 0.35 -7.50
N ARG A 104 -3.18 -0.01 -6.90
CA ARG A 104 -2.25 -1.00 -7.43
C ARG A 104 -2.84 -2.40 -7.37
N LEU A 105 -3.40 -2.78 -6.22
CA LEU A 105 -4.04 -4.09 -6.12
C LEU A 105 -5.35 -4.17 -6.91
N LEU A 106 -6.07 -3.07 -7.06
CA LEU A 106 -7.22 -2.99 -7.96
C LEU A 106 -6.79 -3.17 -9.42
N ALA A 107 -5.71 -2.53 -9.87
CA ALA A 107 -5.16 -2.73 -11.22
C ALA A 107 -4.72 -4.18 -11.45
N ALA A 108 -4.01 -4.80 -10.51
CA ALA A 108 -3.63 -6.21 -10.62
C ALA A 108 -4.85 -7.14 -10.67
N HIS A 109 -5.85 -6.92 -9.82
CA HIS A 109 -7.10 -7.68 -9.81
C HIS A 109 -7.82 -7.59 -11.17
N ARG A 110 -7.98 -6.37 -11.71
CA ARG A 110 -8.61 -6.12 -13.02
C ARG A 110 -7.83 -6.75 -14.17
N ALA A 111 -6.51 -6.85 -14.04
CA ALA A 111 -5.64 -7.51 -15.01
C ALA A 111 -5.61 -9.05 -14.90
N GLY A 112 -6.48 -9.64 -14.05
CA GLY A 112 -6.62 -11.10 -13.89
C GLY A 112 -5.55 -11.75 -13.03
N ILE A 113 -4.71 -10.96 -12.34
CA ILE A 113 -3.72 -11.50 -11.41
C ILE A 113 -4.46 -12.06 -10.19
N ARG A 114 -4.06 -13.26 -9.74
CA ARG A 114 -4.69 -13.94 -8.60
C ARG A 114 -3.89 -13.83 -7.32
N HIS A 115 -2.56 -13.77 -7.44
CA HIS A 115 -1.63 -13.71 -6.32
C HIS A 115 -0.69 -12.54 -6.49
N VAL A 116 -0.40 -11.84 -5.40
CA VAL A 116 0.58 -10.76 -5.33
C VAL A 116 1.41 -10.92 -4.07
N ARG A 117 2.60 -10.33 -4.05
CA ARG A 117 3.39 -10.22 -2.82
C ARG A 117 3.23 -8.82 -2.24
N LEU A 118 3.04 -8.74 -0.93
CA LEU A 118 2.88 -7.48 -0.21
C LEU A 118 3.42 -7.58 1.21
N PHE A 119 3.59 -6.45 1.88
CA PHE A 119 3.90 -6.44 3.30
C PHE A 119 2.63 -6.60 4.13
N VAL A 120 2.63 -7.60 5.02
CA VAL A 120 1.56 -7.87 5.97
C VAL A 120 2.00 -7.46 7.37
N VAL A 121 1.25 -6.55 7.96
CA VAL A 121 1.34 -6.14 9.36
C VAL A 121 0.46 -7.07 10.19
N SER A 122 0.99 -7.63 11.27
CA SER A 122 0.29 -8.57 12.16
C SER A 122 0.60 -8.23 13.63
N GLY A 123 -0.29 -8.59 14.55
CA GLY A 123 -0.18 -8.27 15.98
C GLY A 123 -1.51 -7.78 16.56
N GLU A 124 -1.46 -7.05 17.66
CA GLU A 124 -2.62 -6.36 18.19
C GLU A 124 -2.86 -5.07 17.38
N LEU A 125 -3.83 -5.11 16.48
CA LEU A 125 -4.13 -4.03 15.54
C LEU A 125 -5.51 -3.44 15.81
N PRO A 126 -5.69 -2.11 15.65
CA PRO A 126 -6.98 -1.46 15.80
C PRO A 126 -7.93 -1.98 14.73
N THR A 127 -9.19 -2.16 15.09
CA THR A 127 -10.24 -2.51 14.13
C THR A 127 -10.25 -1.51 12.95
N PRO A 128 -10.48 -1.95 11.71
CA PRO A 128 -10.58 -1.06 10.57
C PRO A 128 -11.55 0.10 10.83
N PRO A 129 -11.23 1.33 10.41
CA PRO A 129 -11.99 2.53 10.78
C PRO A 129 -13.37 2.62 10.12
N GLY A 130 -13.72 1.71 9.21
CA GLY A 130 -15.04 1.63 8.59
C GLY A 130 -15.24 0.27 7.94
N ASP A 131 -16.33 0.14 7.19
CA ASP A 131 -16.67 -1.12 6.53
C ASP A 131 -15.60 -1.48 5.49
N VAL A 132 -15.25 -2.76 5.43
CA VAL A 132 -14.34 -3.29 4.43
C VAL A 132 -15.12 -3.89 3.26
N CYS A 133 -14.59 -3.77 2.05
CA CYS A 133 -15.14 -4.38 0.83
C CYS A 133 -14.08 -5.19 0.08
N ALA A 134 -14.51 -6.10 -0.79
CA ALA A 134 -13.59 -6.81 -1.68
C ALA A 134 -13.10 -5.86 -2.79
N LEU A 135 -11.93 -6.15 -3.35
CA LEU A 135 -11.35 -5.34 -4.43
C LEU A 135 -12.29 -5.23 -5.64
N GLY A 136 -13.04 -6.30 -5.96
CA GLY A 136 -14.01 -6.31 -7.05
C GLY A 136 -15.24 -5.41 -6.83
N ASP A 137 -15.53 -5.05 -5.57
CA ASP A 137 -16.70 -4.24 -5.19
C ASP A 137 -16.36 -2.74 -5.13
N ILE A 138 -15.09 -2.36 -5.32
CA ILE A 138 -14.66 -0.97 -5.29
C ILE A 138 -15.19 -0.25 -6.54
N GLY A 139 -16.06 0.73 -6.31
CA GLY A 139 -16.56 1.63 -7.35
C GLY A 139 -15.47 2.56 -7.90
N LEU A 140 -15.70 3.12 -9.08
CA LEU A 140 -14.78 4.08 -9.70
C LEU A 140 -15.45 5.44 -9.88
N SER A 141 -14.74 6.51 -9.54
CA SER A 141 -15.17 7.88 -9.76
C SER A 141 -14.12 8.65 -10.55
N SER A 142 -14.56 9.40 -11.56
CA SER A 142 -13.70 10.37 -12.27
C SER A 142 -13.56 11.69 -11.49
N GLU A 143 -14.48 11.96 -10.58
CA GLU A 143 -14.47 13.16 -9.74
C GLU A 143 -13.74 12.93 -8.41
N HIS A 144 -13.17 14.01 -7.87
CA HIS A 144 -12.70 14.02 -6.48
C HIS A 144 -13.92 13.95 -5.56
N ARG A 145 -14.11 12.79 -4.93
CA ARG A 145 -15.16 12.58 -3.92
C ARG A 145 -14.64 12.95 -2.53
N PRO A 146 -15.48 13.52 -1.67
CA PRO A 146 -15.11 13.75 -0.28
C PRO A 146 -15.04 12.39 0.47
N PRO A 147 -14.32 12.32 1.61
CA PRO A 147 -14.10 11.07 2.34
C PRO A 147 -15.39 10.29 2.65
N GLU A 148 -16.48 10.96 2.99
CA GLU A 148 -17.75 10.32 3.39
C GLU A 148 -18.39 9.52 2.25
N MET A 149 -18.03 9.83 1.00
CA MET A 149 -18.45 9.07 -0.17
C MET A 149 -17.45 7.98 -0.56
N MET A 150 -16.19 8.07 -0.09
CA MET A 150 -15.14 7.10 -0.35
C MET A 150 -15.14 5.93 0.65
N PHE A 151 -15.65 6.16 1.85
CA PHE A 151 -15.67 5.21 2.97
C PHE A 151 -17.10 4.99 3.46
N ARG A 152 -17.48 3.76 3.83
CA ARG A 152 -18.79 3.47 4.44
C ARG A 152 -18.64 3.29 5.96
N ASN A 153 -19.60 3.82 6.72
CA ASN A 153 -19.63 3.76 8.18
C ASN A 153 -18.29 4.16 8.83
N LEU A 154 -17.65 5.18 8.27
CA LEU A 154 -16.35 5.63 8.73
C LEU A 154 -16.47 6.22 10.14
N ARG A 155 -15.64 5.73 11.06
CA ARG A 155 -15.43 6.21 12.42
C ARG A 155 -14.26 7.21 12.42
N PRO A 156 -14.51 8.52 12.39
CA PRO A 156 -13.45 9.51 12.21
C PRO A 156 -12.40 9.49 13.32
N GLU A 157 -12.78 9.09 14.53
CA GLU A 157 -11.94 9.00 15.72
C GLU A 157 -10.81 7.95 15.61
N VAL A 158 -11.01 6.94 14.77
CA VAL A 158 -10.00 5.90 14.49
C VAL A 158 -9.47 5.98 13.05
N PHE A 159 -10.02 6.87 12.22
CA PHE A 159 -9.56 7.05 10.86
C PHE A 159 -8.24 7.82 10.82
N ARG A 160 -7.21 7.13 10.34
CA ARG A 160 -5.90 7.71 10.08
C ARG A 160 -5.97 8.72 8.94
N ARG A 161 -6.11 10.00 9.28
CA ARG A 161 -5.72 11.06 8.36
C ARG A 161 -4.21 11.04 8.30
N VAL A 162 -3.66 10.43 7.24
CA VAL A 162 -2.29 10.80 6.88
C VAL A 162 -2.39 12.28 6.51
N GLY A 163 -1.83 13.16 7.34
CA GLY A 163 -1.90 14.61 7.10
C GLY A 163 -1.31 14.99 5.73
N ASP A 164 -1.12 16.28 5.48
CA ASP A 164 -0.59 16.82 4.20
C ASP A 164 0.77 16.23 3.77
N ALA A 165 1.37 15.42 4.63
CA ALA A 165 2.63 14.73 4.47
C ALA A 165 2.61 13.43 3.63
N GLY A 166 1.55 13.12 2.88
CA GLY A 166 1.62 12.32 1.63
C GLY A 166 1.53 10.77 1.70
N GLY A 167 0.90 10.16 2.71
CA GLY A 167 0.72 8.70 2.76
C GLY A 167 1.93 7.91 3.29
N LEU A 168 1.84 6.58 3.25
CA LEU A 168 2.94 5.69 3.64
C LEU A 168 4.17 5.88 2.74
N GLU A 169 3.97 6.09 1.44
CA GLU A 169 5.05 6.32 0.50
C GLU A 169 5.91 7.54 0.90
N ALA A 170 5.27 8.64 1.29
CA ALA A 170 6.01 9.82 1.74
C ALA A 170 6.71 9.60 3.09
N ALA A 171 6.12 8.82 4.00
CA ALA A 171 6.78 8.42 5.25
C ALA A 171 8.03 7.58 4.98
N VAL A 172 7.96 6.60 4.08
CA VAL A 172 9.12 5.80 3.66
C VAL A 172 10.20 6.68 3.01
N ARG A 173 9.81 7.61 2.13
CA ARG A 173 10.77 8.56 1.52
C ARG A 173 11.46 9.46 2.55
N ARG A 174 10.79 9.81 3.66
CA ARG A 174 11.42 10.54 4.76
C ARG A 174 12.41 9.66 5.51
N GLU A 175 12.05 8.42 5.79
CA GLU A 175 12.93 7.47 6.50
C GLU A 175 14.18 7.12 5.68
N LEU A 176 14.06 6.91 4.37
CA LEU A 176 15.21 6.70 3.48
C LEU A 176 16.18 7.89 3.50
N ARG A 177 15.67 9.13 3.56
CA ARG A 177 16.51 10.33 3.67
C ARG A 177 17.25 10.44 5.01
N ARG A 178 16.66 9.90 6.08
CA ARG A 178 17.30 9.85 7.41
C ARG A 178 18.38 8.77 7.49
N ARG A 179 18.34 7.78 6.60
CA ARG A 179 19.23 6.60 6.59
C ARG A 179 19.85 6.40 5.21
N PRO A 180 20.78 7.27 4.77
CA PRO A 180 21.32 7.25 3.40
C PRO A 180 22.04 5.95 2.99
N GLY A 181 22.36 5.06 3.94
CA GLY A 181 22.96 3.74 3.69
C GLY A 181 21.99 2.54 3.69
N GLU A 182 20.72 2.71 4.07
CA GLU A 182 19.73 1.61 4.12
C GLU A 182 18.83 1.56 2.87
N GLY A 183 19.26 2.23 1.79
CA GLY A 183 18.54 2.31 0.53
C GLY A 183 19.45 2.30 -0.70
N THR A 184 20.71 1.88 -0.54
CA THR A 184 21.72 1.63 -1.60
C THR A 184 21.74 0.20 -2.05
#